data_AF-A0AAF0DMP5-F1
#
_entry.id   AF-A0AAF0DMP5-F1
#
_cell.length_a   1.000
_cell.length_b   1.000
_cell.length_c   1.000
_cell.angle_alpha   90.00
_cell.angle_beta   90.00
_cell.angle_gamma   90.00
#
_symmetry.space_group_name_H-M   'P 1'
#
loop_
_entity.id
_entity.type
_entity.pdbx_description
1 polymer ?
#
loop_
_entity_poly.entity_id
_entity_poly.type
_entity_poly.pdbx_seq_one_letter_code
_entity_poly.pdbx_strand_id
1 'polypeptide(L)'
;MAPSTSMLTEAERRACVILSTLFLDTEITATTINDMARSLRPLQIPAGQLEQMLRNDVFPVLYPNLASTAGVWNAFDETDLINRVANGRAQGSTFPKSLGTSVAWLVLGGSVSGPWKQVKEKLQQPEAGESPRSSCLVRSYMTMLAVCLPSPSQLTSEVVVILP
;
A
#
# COMPACT_ATOMS: atom_id res chain seq x y z
N MET A 1 -23.11 -11.10 -4.17
CA MET A 1 -22.12 -10.71 -5.18
C MET A 1 -20.77 -11.23 -4.72
N ALA A 2 -20.28 -12.33 -5.30
CA ALA A 2 -18.99 -12.90 -4.93
C ALA A 2 -17.88 -12.13 -5.68
N PRO A 3 -16.79 -11.69 -5.03
CA PRO A 3 -15.69 -11.04 -5.73
C PRO A 3 -14.93 -12.08 -6.55
N SER A 4 -14.73 -11.78 -7.83
CA SER A 4 -13.97 -12.61 -8.76
C SER A 4 -12.51 -12.69 -8.31
N THR A 5 -12.12 -13.81 -7.70
CA THR A 5 -10.78 -14.10 -7.16
C THR A 5 -9.64 -14.03 -8.19
N SER A 6 -9.95 -13.88 -9.47
CA SER A 6 -8.98 -13.93 -10.58
C SER A 6 -8.61 -12.57 -11.20
N MET A 7 -9.21 -11.46 -10.75
CA MET A 7 -8.91 -10.13 -11.29
C MET A 7 -8.21 -9.24 -10.26
N LEU A 8 -7.01 -8.74 -10.60
CA LEU A 8 -6.37 -7.66 -9.83
C LEU A 8 -7.27 -6.43 -9.82
N THR A 9 -7.47 -5.86 -8.64
CA THR A 9 -8.05 -4.53 -8.48
C THR A 9 -7.13 -3.45 -9.06
N GLU A 10 -7.67 -2.26 -9.34
CA GLU A 10 -6.87 -1.14 -9.83
C GLU A 10 -5.76 -0.74 -8.84
N ALA A 11 -6.05 -0.78 -7.54
CA ALA A 11 -5.03 -0.51 -6.51
C ALA A 11 -3.90 -1.54 -6.54
N GLU A 12 -4.23 -2.83 -6.71
CA GLU A 12 -3.22 -3.87 -6.81
C GLU A 12 -2.38 -3.76 -8.08
N ARG A 13 -2.99 -3.39 -9.21
CA ARG A 13 -2.25 -3.14 -10.47
C ARG A 13 -1.21 -2.04 -10.26
N ARG A 14 -1.62 -0.90 -9.70
CA ARG A 14 -0.70 0.20 -9.40
C ARG A 14 0.39 -0.23 -8.43
N ALA A 15 0.05 -1.00 -7.40
CA ALA A 15 1.05 -1.53 -6.48
C ALA A 15 2.06 -2.43 -7.18
N CYS A 16 1.63 -3.32 -8.10
CA CYS A 16 2.55 -4.15 -8.88
C CYS A 16 3.53 -3.32 -9.72
N VAL A 17 3.04 -2.26 -10.37
CA VAL A 17 3.90 -1.34 -11.14
C VAL A 17 4.92 -0.66 -10.22
N ILE A 18 4.49 -0.11 -9.08
CA ILE A 18 5.42 0.56 -8.15
C ILE A 18 6.44 -0.43 -7.55
N LEU A 19 6.00 -1.64 -7.19
CA LEU A 19 6.89 -2.67 -6.64
C LEU A 19 7.91 -3.16 -7.68
N SER A 20 7.56 -3.13 -8.97
CA SER A 20 8.50 -3.49 -10.06
C SER A 20 9.73 -2.60 -10.11
N THR A 21 9.66 -1.36 -9.62
CA THR A 21 10.80 -0.43 -9.55
C THR A 21 12.00 -1.03 -8.81
N LEU A 22 11.78 -1.94 -7.85
CA LEU A 22 12.84 -2.63 -7.12
C LEU A 22 13.66 -3.62 -7.97
N PHE A 23 13.22 -3.92 -9.20
CA PHE A 23 13.83 -4.87 -10.12
C PHE A 23 14.45 -4.20 -11.34
N LEU A 24 14.42 -2.87 -11.41
CA LEU A 24 15.12 -2.14 -12.47
C LEU A 24 16.63 -2.24 -12.25
N ASP A 25 17.39 -2.23 -13.34
CA ASP A 25 18.87 -2.21 -13.30
C ASP A 25 19.36 -0.76 -13.08
N THR A 26 18.77 -0.11 -12.09
CA THR A 26 19.08 1.27 -11.71
C THR A 26 19.35 1.34 -10.21
N GLU A 27 20.20 2.29 -9.81
CA GLU A 27 20.54 2.47 -8.41
C GLU A 27 19.29 2.89 -7.62
N ILE A 28 18.94 2.09 -6.60
CA ILE A 28 17.84 2.42 -5.70
C ILE A 28 18.31 3.47 -4.69
N THR A 29 17.99 4.72 -4.97
CA THR A 29 18.33 5.86 -4.11
C THR A 29 17.29 6.09 -3.01
N ALA A 30 17.64 6.87 -1.98
CA ALA A 30 16.69 7.29 -0.95
C ALA A 30 15.49 8.06 -1.53
N THR A 31 15.67 8.80 -2.62
CA THR A 31 14.58 9.46 -3.35
C THR A 31 13.60 8.44 -3.92
N THR A 32 14.11 7.41 -4.60
CA THR A 32 13.30 6.29 -5.12
C THR A 32 12.48 5.64 -4.02
N ILE A 33 13.08 5.35 -2.86
CA ILE A 33 12.38 4.77 -1.71
C ILE A 33 11.24 5.67 -1.22
N ASN A 34 11.49 6.98 -1.08
CA ASN A 34 10.47 7.93 -0.63
C ASN A 34 9.33 8.07 -1.64
N ASP A 35 9.64 8.10 -2.94
CA ASP A 35 8.66 8.21 -4.01
C ASP A 35 7.78 6.96 -4.09
N MET A 36 8.37 5.76 -3.95
CA MET A 36 7.62 4.51 -3.82
C MET A 36 6.67 4.53 -2.62
N ALA A 37 7.15 4.90 -1.43
CA ALA A 37 6.32 4.96 -0.22
C ALA A 37 5.17 5.97 -0.37
N ARG A 38 5.44 7.15 -0.94
CA ARG A 38 4.43 8.18 -1.23
C ARG A 38 3.38 7.67 -2.21
N SER A 39 3.79 6.89 -3.21
CA SER A 39 2.90 6.36 -4.26
C SER A 39 2.07 5.17 -3.77
N LEU A 40 2.60 4.37 -2.85
CA LEU A 40 1.92 3.21 -2.26
C LEU A 40 0.90 3.61 -1.18
N ARG A 41 1.16 4.66 -0.40
CA ARG A 41 0.28 5.11 0.69
C ARG A 41 -1.18 5.37 0.26
N PRO A 42 -1.49 6.11 -0.81
CA PRO A 42 -2.88 6.38 -1.22
C PRO A 42 -3.62 5.14 -1.69
N LEU A 43 -2.92 4.03 -1.99
CA LEU A 43 -3.55 2.76 -2.37
C LEU A 43 -4.22 2.05 -1.19
N GLN A 44 -3.90 2.45 0.05
CA GLN A 44 -4.46 1.89 1.29
C GLN A 44 -4.27 0.35 1.43
N ILE A 45 -3.28 -0.21 0.73
CA ILE A 45 -2.93 -1.63 0.82
C ILE A 45 -1.97 -1.80 2.02
N PRO A 46 -2.27 -2.71 2.97
CA PRO A 46 -1.38 -2.98 4.09
C PRO A 46 0.01 -3.43 3.63
N ALA A 47 1.06 -2.99 4.34
CA ALA A 47 2.43 -3.35 4.02
C ALA A 47 2.67 -4.88 3.93
N GLY A 48 1.98 -5.67 4.77
CA GLY A 48 2.05 -7.13 4.72
C GLY A 48 1.45 -7.71 3.42
N GLN A 49 0.37 -7.11 2.90
CA GLN A 49 -0.21 -7.51 1.62
C GLN A 49 0.69 -7.08 0.46
N LEU A 50 1.28 -5.87 0.51
CA LEU A 50 2.27 -5.45 -0.48
C LEU A 50 3.48 -6.37 -0.53
N GLU A 51 3.94 -6.86 0.62
CA GLU A 51 5.04 -7.85 0.69
C GLU A 51 4.65 -9.20 0.07
N GLN A 52 3.41 -9.65 0.30
CA GLN A 52 2.90 -10.85 -0.36
C GLN A 52 2.83 -10.66 -1.88
N MET A 53 2.38 -9.51 -2.36
CA MET A 53 2.36 -9.20 -3.78
C MET A 53 3.76 -9.13 -4.38
N LEU A 54 4.69 -8.47 -3.68
CA LEU A 54 6.10 -8.42 -4.09
C LEU A 54 6.67 -9.83 -4.26
N ARG A 55 6.44 -10.72 -3.29
CA ARG A 55 7.00 -12.07 -3.26
C ARG A 55 6.31 -13.04 -4.23
N ASN A 56 4.99 -12.99 -4.32
CA ASN A 56 4.20 -14.02 -5.00
C ASN A 56 3.73 -13.60 -6.40
N ASP A 57 3.60 -12.30 -6.66
CA ASP A 57 3.11 -11.81 -7.95
C ASP A 57 4.25 -11.20 -8.77
N VAL A 58 4.99 -10.25 -8.20
CA VAL A 58 5.99 -9.45 -8.94
C VAL A 58 7.30 -10.21 -9.10
N PHE A 59 7.83 -10.78 -8.02
CA PHE A 59 9.12 -11.48 -8.05
C PHE A 59 9.15 -12.64 -9.05
N PRO A 60 8.16 -13.56 -9.14
CA PRO A 60 8.20 -14.66 -10.09
C PRO A 60 8.23 -14.21 -11.56
N VAL A 61 7.69 -13.03 -11.85
CA VAL A 61 7.67 -12.45 -13.20
C VAL A 61 9.00 -11.77 -13.54
N LEU A 62 9.65 -11.14 -12.54
CA LEU A 62 10.79 -10.26 -12.77
C LEU A 62 12.15 -10.83 -12.32
N TYR A 63 12.19 -11.89 -11.51
CA TYR A 63 13.46 -12.50 -11.10
C TYR A 63 14.33 -13.00 -12.27
N PRO A 64 13.80 -13.44 -13.43
CA PRO A 64 14.65 -13.80 -14.57
C PRO A 64 15.43 -12.60 -15.09
N ASN A 65 14.95 -11.37 -14.89
CA ASN A 65 15.67 -10.15 -15.26
C ASN A 65 16.91 -9.96 -14.38
N LEU A 66 16.83 -10.30 -13.10
CA LEU A 66 18.01 -10.27 -12.20
C LEU A 66 19.07 -11.30 -12.60
N ALA A 67 18.68 -12.38 -13.31
CA ALA A 67 19.56 -13.45 -13.75
C ALA A 67 20.04 -13.29 -15.20
N SER A 68 19.46 -12.37 -15.97
CA SER A 68 19.76 -12.16 -17.38
C SER A 68 20.73 -11.00 -17.55
N THR A 69 21.86 -11.24 -18.24
CA THR A 69 22.82 -10.20 -18.63
C THR A 69 22.33 -9.29 -19.76
N ALA A 70 21.08 -9.45 -20.19
CA ALA A 70 20.53 -8.76 -21.35
C ALA A 70 20.11 -7.33 -20.98
N GLY A 71 21.03 -6.38 -21.13
CA GLY A 71 20.74 -4.94 -21.26
C GLY A 71 20.26 -4.22 -20.00
N VAL A 72 20.43 -2.90 -19.99
CA VAL A 72 19.95 -2.02 -18.92
C VAL A 72 18.43 -1.94 -18.97
N TRP A 73 17.75 -2.41 -17.93
CA TRP A 73 16.29 -2.32 -17.80
C TRP A 73 15.93 -1.02 -17.08
N ASN A 74 15.60 0.03 -17.85
CA ASN A 74 15.24 1.34 -17.31
C ASN A 74 13.74 1.49 -17.00
N ALA A 75 12.88 0.67 -17.60
CA ALA A 75 11.45 0.62 -17.33
C ALA A 75 10.84 -0.73 -17.73
N PHE A 76 9.69 -1.07 -17.15
CA PHE A 76 8.86 -2.19 -17.60
C PHE A 76 7.65 -1.67 -18.37
N ASP A 77 7.21 -2.40 -19.39
CA ASP A 77 5.90 -2.16 -19.99
C ASP A 77 4.82 -2.55 -18.97
N GLU A 78 4.04 -1.57 -18.52
CA GLU A 78 3.04 -1.77 -17.47
C GLU A 78 1.97 -2.79 -17.90
N THR A 79 1.57 -2.76 -19.17
CA THR A 79 0.51 -3.65 -19.67
C THR A 79 0.99 -5.10 -19.69
N ASP A 80 2.21 -5.34 -20.16
CA ASP A 80 2.85 -6.64 -20.15
C ASP A 80 3.08 -7.16 -18.72
N LEU A 81 3.60 -6.31 -17.82
CA LEU A 81 3.77 -6.67 -16.41
C LEU A 81 2.46 -7.12 -15.76
N ILE A 82 1.40 -6.31 -15.90
CA ILE A 82 0.10 -6.62 -15.31
C ILE A 82 -0.51 -7.88 -15.93
N ASN A 83 -0.37 -8.08 -17.23
CA ASN A 83 -0.83 -9.31 -17.88
C ASN A 83 -0.10 -10.54 -17.35
N ARG A 84 1.22 -10.49 -17.17
CA ARG A 84 2.01 -11.59 -16.61
C ARG A 84 1.63 -11.88 -15.15
N VAL A 85 1.42 -10.85 -14.34
CA VAL A 85 0.97 -10.98 -12.95
C VAL A 85 -0.44 -11.59 -12.89
N ALA A 86 -1.38 -11.08 -13.70
CA ALA A 86 -2.74 -11.60 -13.76
C ALA A 86 -2.78 -13.07 -14.21
N ASN A 87 -1.97 -13.41 -15.22
CA ASN A 87 -1.79 -14.79 -15.68
C ASN A 87 -1.19 -15.68 -14.58
N GLY A 88 -0.22 -15.17 -13.81
CA GLY A 88 0.36 -15.86 -12.66
C GLY A 88 -0.67 -16.19 -11.58
N ARG A 89 -1.53 -15.23 -11.21
CA ARG A 89 -2.63 -15.45 -10.26
C ARG A 89 -3.67 -16.43 -10.80
N ALA A 90 -4.02 -16.33 -12.09
CA ALA A 90 -5.02 -17.19 -12.71
C ALA A 90 -4.57 -18.66 -12.85
N GLN A 91 -3.26 -18.89 -13.05
CA GLN A 91 -2.72 -20.26 -13.18
C GLN A 91 -2.62 -20.99 -11.84
N GLY A 92 -2.79 -20.30 -10.71
CA GLY A 92 -2.55 -20.85 -9.39
C GLY A 92 -1.09 -21.24 -9.17
N SER A 93 -0.60 -21.16 -7.94
CA SER A 93 0.75 -21.61 -7.61
C SER A 93 0.85 -23.13 -7.81
N THR A 94 1.18 -23.57 -9.02
CA THR A 94 1.45 -24.99 -9.29
C THR A 94 2.69 -25.33 -8.45
N PHE A 95 2.54 -26.24 -7.50
CA PHE A 95 3.54 -26.62 -6.48
C PHE A 95 5.02 -26.60 -6.92
N PRO A 96 5.43 -27.07 -8.13
CA PRO A 96 6.82 -26.97 -8.57
C PRO A 96 7.32 -25.54 -8.86
N LYS A 97 6.47 -24.58 -9.25
CA LYS A 97 6.84 -23.16 -9.41
C LYS A 97 7.05 -22.47 -8.06
N SER A 98 6.27 -22.83 -7.04
CA SER A 98 6.34 -22.27 -5.66
C SER A 98 7.68 -22.54 -4.96
N LEU A 99 8.22 -23.75 -5.14
CA LEU A 99 9.50 -24.13 -4.55
C LEU A 99 10.67 -23.45 -5.27
N GLY A 100 10.62 -23.39 -6.61
CA GLY A 100 11.61 -22.67 -7.42
C GLY A 100 11.66 -21.18 -7.08
N THR A 101 10.51 -20.51 -6.96
CA THR A 101 10.44 -19.09 -6.57
C THR A 101 10.88 -18.86 -5.13
N SER A 102 10.62 -19.81 -4.22
CA SER A 102 11.10 -19.71 -2.84
C SER A 102 12.62 -19.82 -2.74
N VAL A 103 13.24 -20.76 -3.47
CA VAL A 103 14.70 -20.88 -3.54
C VAL A 103 15.30 -19.65 -4.24
N ALA A 104 14.73 -19.21 -5.36
CA ALA A 104 15.16 -18.00 -6.05
C ALA A 104 15.03 -16.77 -5.14
N TRP A 105 13.99 -16.65 -4.32
CA TRP A 105 13.84 -15.58 -3.34
C TRP A 105 14.93 -15.63 -2.27
N LEU A 106 15.32 -16.82 -1.80
CA LEU A 106 16.43 -16.95 -0.85
C LEU A 106 17.78 -16.53 -1.46
N VAL A 107 17.99 -16.81 -2.75
CA VAL A 107 19.25 -16.50 -3.44
C VAL A 107 19.30 -15.04 -3.92
N LEU A 108 18.21 -14.51 -4.49
CA LEU A 108 18.15 -13.22 -5.18
C LEU A 108 17.31 -12.16 -4.44
N GLY A 109 16.47 -12.57 -3.50
CA GLY A 109 15.61 -11.66 -2.74
C GLY A 109 16.40 -10.75 -1.79
N GLY A 110 17.65 -11.08 -1.48
CA GLY A 110 18.56 -10.22 -0.70
C GLY A 110 18.66 -8.81 -1.27
N SER A 111 18.85 -8.69 -2.60
CA SER A 111 18.99 -7.40 -3.30
C SER A 111 17.73 -6.53 -3.24
N VAL A 112 16.55 -7.15 -3.19
CA VAL A 112 15.26 -6.46 -3.12
C VAL A 112 14.83 -6.19 -1.67
N SER A 113 15.24 -7.04 -0.73
CA SER A 113 14.79 -7.00 0.66
C SER A 113 15.26 -5.77 1.43
N GLY A 114 16.48 -5.29 1.15
CA GLY A 114 17.04 -4.08 1.78
C GLY A 114 16.24 -2.83 1.42
N PRO A 115 16.10 -2.50 0.13
CA PRO A 115 15.20 -1.45 -0.34
C PRO A 115 13.75 -1.60 0.16
N TRP A 116 13.17 -2.80 0.07
CA TRP A 116 11.79 -3.04 0.51
C TRP A 116 11.60 -2.76 2.00
N LYS A 117 12.58 -3.11 2.84
CA LYS A 117 12.56 -2.79 4.28
C LYS A 117 12.47 -1.29 4.52
N GLN A 118 13.25 -0.49 3.79
CA GLN A 118 13.20 0.97 3.90
C GLN A 118 11.85 1.53 3.45
N VAL A 119 11.25 1.00 2.39
CA VAL A 119 9.88 1.37 1.97
C VAL A 119 8.86 1.06 3.07
N LYS A 120 8.94 -0.13 3.70
CA LYS A 120 8.04 -0.49 4.82
C LYS A 120 8.17 0.45 6.00
N GLU A 121 9.40 0.81 6.38
CA GLU A 121 9.65 1.77 7.45
C GLU A 121 9.03 3.15 7.13
N LYS A 122 9.11 3.60 5.86
CA LYS A 122 8.48 4.84 5.39
C LYS A 122 6.96 4.79 5.33
N LEU A 123 6.37 3.64 5.01
CA LEU A 123 4.92 3.45 5.03
C LEU A 123 4.35 3.52 6.45
N GLN A 124 5.13 3.09 7.45
CA GLN A 124 4.77 3.17 8.87
C GLN A 124 4.98 4.56 9.48
N GLN A 125 5.86 5.37 8.88
CA GLN A 125 6.03 6.75 9.28
C GLN A 125 4.79 7.57 8.88
N PRO A 126 4.12 8.24 9.84
CA PRO A 126 3.18 9.29 9.48
C PRO A 126 3.95 10.37 8.73
N GLU A 127 3.44 10.82 7.58
CA GLU A 127 4.10 11.85 6.76
C GLU A 127 4.44 13.07 7.64
N ALA A 128 5.72 13.23 7.99
CA ALA A 128 6.23 14.41 8.67
C ALA A 128 6.37 15.61 7.71
N GLY A 129 5.44 15.71 6.74
CA GLY A 129 5.40 16.67 5.65
C GLY A 129 4.16 17.56 5.66
N GLU A 130 3.23 17.37 6.60
CA GLU A 130 2.22 18.40 6.88
C GLU A 130 2.79 19.33 7.95
N SER A 131 3.32 20.47 7.51
CA SER A 131 3.70 21.59 8.36
C SER A 131 2.63 21.84 9.44
N PRO A 132 2.97 21.99 10.76
CA PRO A 132 2.01 22.15 11.86
C PRO A 132 1.20 23.45 11.88
N ARG A 133 0.99 24.12 10.73
CA ARG A 133 0.23 25.38 10.65
C ARG A 133 -1.21 25.24 10.15
N SER A 134 -1.67 24.06 9.75
CA SER A 134 -3.07 23.87 9.31
C SER A 134 -3.85 22.79 10.06
N SER A 135 -3.18 21.94 10.85
CA SER A 135 -3.80 20.82 11.58
C SER A 135 -4.37 21.19 12.96
N CYS A 136 -4.08 22.39 13.48
CA CYS A 136 -4.70 22.88 14.73
C CYS A 136 -6.18 23.28 14.55
N LEU A 137 -6.67 23.55 13.34
CA LEU A 137 -8.05 24.01 13.16
C LEU A 137 -9.04 22.85 12.98
N VAL A 138 -8.72 21.81 12.22
CA VAL A 138 -9.73 20.77 11.90
C VAL A 138 -10.02 19.85 13.10
N ARG A 139 -9.05 19.62 13.99
CA ARG A 139 -9.28 18.82 15.21
C ARG A 139 -9.89 19.61 16.36
N SER A 140 -9.92 20.95 16.28
CA SER A 140 -10.57 21.80 17.29
C SER A 140 -12.09 21.96 17.07
N TYR A 141 -12.59 21.83 15.84
CA TYR A 141 -14.03 21.98 15.56
C TYR A 141 -14.84 20.71 15.86
N MET A 142 -14.24 19.52 15.76
CA MET A 142 -14.98 18.27 15.94
C MET A 142 -15.05 17.79 17.41
N THR A 143 -14.22 18.35 18.30
CA THR A 143 -14.31 18.08 19.75
C THR A 143 -15.11 19.15 20.50
N MET A 144 -15.28 20.37 19.96
CA MET A 144 -16.14 21.37 20.59
C MET A 144 -17.65 21.17 20.36
N LEU A 145 -18.07 20.46 19.32
CA LEU A 145 -19.49 20.20 19.07
C LEU A 145 -20.10 19.08 19.92
N ALA A 146 -19.28 18.27 20.61
CA ALA A 146 -19.76 17.14 21.41
C ALA A 146 -19.96 17.45 22.92
N VAL A 147 -19.57 18.64 23.40
CA VAL A 147 -19.67 18.98 24.85
C VAL A 147 -20.87 19.87 25.19
N CYS A 148 -21.56 20.46 24.20
CA CYS A 148 -22.64 21.42 24.44
C CYS A 148 -24.04 20.99 23.98
N LEU A 149 -24.35 19.69 23.91
CA LEU A 149 -25.74 19.24 23.83
C LEU A 149 -26.22 18.79 25.22
N PRO A 150 -27.06 19.59 25.91
CA PRO A 150 -27.72 19.14 27.12
C PRO A 150 -28.72 18.02 26.80
N SER A 151 -28.70 16.97 27.63
CA SER A 151 -29.61 15.83 27.57
C SER A 151 -31.07 16.27 27.77
N PRO A 152 -32.02 15.87 26.91
CA PRO A 152 -33.44 16.17 27.08
C PRO A 152 -34.06 15.17 28.07
N SER A 153 -33.83 15.36 29.38
CA SER A 153 -34.43 14.47 30.39
C SER A 153 -34.79 15.14 31.71
N GLN A 154 -34.67 16.46 31.83
CA GLN A 154 -35.03 17.18 33.06
C GLN A 154 -35.65 18.52 32.71
N LEU A 155 -36.98 18.57 32.59
CA LEU A 155 -37.81 19.76 32.78
C LEU A 155 -39.27 19.30 32.85
N THR A 156 -39.55 18.50 33.88
CA THR A 156 -40.89 18.42 34.44
C THR A 156 -41.05 19.53 35.48
N SER A 157 -42.25 20.11 35.46
CA SER A 157 -42.92 20.78 36.56
C SER A 157 -42.57 22.24 36.93
N GLU A 158 -43.68 22.97 37.05
CA GLU A 158 -43.93 24.19 37.82
C GLU A 158 -43.57 25.55 37.21
N VAL A 159 -44.57 26.16 36.55
CA VAL A 159 -44.86 27.59 36.75
C VAL A 159 -46.35 27.74 37.06
N VAL A 160 -46.59 27.72 38.37
CA VAL A 160 -47.59 28.42 39.18
C VAL A 160 -48.32 29.57 38.46
N VAL A 161 -49.65 29.45 38.49
CA VAL A 161 -50.66 30.51 38.39
C VAL A 161 -50.39 31.60 39.43
N ILE A 162 -50.43 32.89 39.08
CA ILE A 162 -50.98 33.99 39.90
C ILE A 162 -51.22 35.24 39.02
N LEU A 163 -52.48 35.71 39.09
CA LEU A 163 -53.09 36.96 38.58
C LEU A 163 -52.51 38.21 39.29
N PRO A 164 -52.74 39.43 38.77
CA PRO A 164 -54.01 40.14 39.00
C PRO A 164 -54.78 40.51 37.72
#